data_AF-Q2U396-F1
#
_entry.id   AF-Q2U396-F1
#
_cell.length_a   1.000
_cell.length_b   1.000
_cell.length_c   1.000
_cell.angle_alpha   90.00
_cell.angle_beta   90.00
_cell.angle_gamma   90.00
#
_symmetry.space_group_name_H-M   'P 1'
#
loop_
_entity.id
_entity.type
_entity.pdbx_description
1 polymer ?
#
loop_
_entity_poly.entity_id
_entity_poly.type
_entity_poly.pdbx_seq_one_letter_code
_entity_poly.pdbx_strand_id
1 'polypeptide(L)'
;MNLNKAMNLFELFERLGREEDFEEAIQHAKSALLETASSKSLYVGKLNLLGVSLKARWFFNRAPGGLEEAIGLFTKAVEVTPNNDPNLISYLSNLGSSLEGRYDLFRHKGDLEDAIWLSRKAIRATPASHPKLGSRLSNLGSQLQRRYKRTDNINDLEETIRVLHQAVDATPANGSNLSTYLENLIDNLESRYYRREVISDLECAIRLSRKAVNVLPVDHPDFAG
;
A
#
# COMPACT_ATOMS: atom_id res chain seq x y z
N MET A 1 7.77 27.78 3.59
CA MET A 1 6.82 27.77 4.73
C MET A 1 5.63 26.84 4.46
N ASN A 2 5.07 26.85 3.25
CA ASN A 2 3.90 26.03 2.89
C ASN A 2 4.12 24.51 2.95
N LEU A 3 5.31 24.01 2.56
CA LEU A 3 5.57 22.56 2.56
C LEU A 3 5.52 21.94 3.97
N ASN A 4 6.21 22.53 4.95
CA ASN A 4 6.21 22.01 6.33
C ASN A 4 4.81 22.10 6.96
N LYS A 5 4.06 23.17 6.64
CA LYS A 5 2.68 23.31 7.12
C LYS A 5 1.78 22.21 6.55
N ALA A 6 1.89 21.94 5.24
CA ALA A 6 1.18 20.84 4.60
C ALA A 6 1.51 19.47 5.22
N MET A 7 2.80 19.21 5.52
CA MET A 7 3.22 17.95 6.16
C MET A 7 2.62 17.78 7.55
N ASN A 8 2.68 18.83 8.39
CA ASN A 8 2.17 18.76 9.76
C ASN A 8 0.64 18.58 9.80
N LEU A 9 -0.08 19.28 8.94
CA LEU A 9 -1.53 19.14 8.81
C LEU A 9 -1.92 17.75 8.30
N PHE A 10 -1.16 17.19 7.35
CA PHE A 10 -1.39 15.84 6.87
C PHE A 10 -1.14 14.79 7.97
N GLU A 11 -0.07 14.93 8.76
CA GLU A 11 0.18 14.04 9.91
C GLU A 11 -0.92 14.15 10.97
N LEU A 12 -1.43 15.36 11.21
CA LEU A 12 -2.56 15.58 12.13
C LEU A 12 -3.82 14.89 11.63
N PHE A 13 -4.11 14.99 10.34
CA PHE A 13 -5.20 14.27 9.70
C PHE A 13 -5.05 12.76 9.83
N GLU A 14 -3.87 12.20 9.53
CA GLU A 14 -3.63 10.75 9.67
C GLU A 14 -3.89 10.24 11.10
N ARG A 15 -3.67 11.09 12.11
CA ARG A 15 -3.91 10.76 13.52
C ARG A 15 -5.34 10.99 13.99
N LEU A 16 -5.99 12.06 13.53
CA LEU A 16 -7.23 12.56 14.13
C LEU A 16 -8.45 12.47 13.20
N GLY A 17 -8.24 12.23 11.90
CA GLY A 17 -9.32 12.13 10.91
C GLY A 17 -10.09 13.43 10.65
N ARG A 18 -9.52 14.59 10.97
CA ARG A 18 -10.17 15.90 10.81
C ARG A 18 -10.11 16.38 9.36
N GLU A 19 -11.29 16.54 8.74
CA GLU A 19 -11.40 16.93 7.33
C GLU A 19 -10.89 18.36 7.05
N GLU A 20 -11.01 19.27 8.01
CA GLU A 20 -10.51 20.66 7.87
C GLU A 20 -8.98 20.70 7.74
N ASP A 21 -8.28 19.99 8.63
CA ASP A 21 -6.81 19.87 8.59
C ASP A 21 -6.35 19.27 7.25
N PHE A 22 -7.16 18.36 6.72
CA PHE A 22 -6.89 17.65 5.48
C PHE A 22 -7.03 18.54 4.22
N GLU A 23 -8.11 19.32 4.11
CA GLU A 23 -8.27 20.25 2.99
C GLU A 23 -7.25 21.40 3.07
N GLU A 24 -6.90 21.85 4.28
CA GLU A 24 -5.83 22.84 4.49
C GLU A 24 -4.46 22.27 4.07
N ALA A 25 -4.18 20.99 4.36
CA ALA A 25 -2.97 20.31 3.90
C ALA A 25 -2.85 20.29 2.38
N ILE A 26 -3.95 19.97 1.66
CA ILE A 26 -3.99 19.97 0.20
C ILE A 26 -3.71 21.37 -0.35
N GLN A 27 -4.33 22.41 0.21
CA GLN A 27 -4.12 23.79 -0.23
C GLN A 27 -2.67 24.24 -0.05
N HIS A 28 -2.05 23.92 1.08
CA HIS A 28 -0.65 24.23 1.31
C HIS A 28 0.29 23.40 0.43
N ALA A 29 -0.03 22.14 0.15
CA ALA A 29 0.76 21.31 -0.77
C ALA A 29 0.68 21.84 -2.22
N LYS A 30 -0.50 22.25 -2.68
CA LYS A 30 -0.69 22.91 -3.99
C LYS A 30 0.09 24.22 -4.07
N SER A 31 0.00 25.06 -3.03
CA SER A 31 0.73 26.32 -2.97
C SER A 31 2.24 26.10 -2.97
N ALA A 32 2.72 25.11 -2.21
CA ALA A 32 4.13 24.73 -2.21
C ALA A 32 4.62 24.27 -3.59
N LEU A 33 3.79 23.60 -4.38
CA LEU A 33 4.16 23.15 -5.73
C LEU A 33 4.34 24.32 -6.72
N LEU A 34 3.63 25.42 -6.52
CA LEU A 34 3.76 26.65 -7.33
C LEU A 34 5.02 27.45 -7.00
N GLU A 35 5.57 27.30 -5.79
CA GLU A 35 6.84 27.93 -5.40
C GLU A 35 8.01 27.30 -6.17
N THR A 36 8.85 28.15 -6.81
CA THR A 36 10.08 27.72 -7.48
C THR A 36 10.90 26.84 -6.54
N ALA A 37 11.12 25.59 -6.94
CA ALA A 37 11.92 24.67 -6.15
C ALA A 37 13.40 25.00 -6.31
N SER A 38 14.09 25.21 -5.19
CA SER A 38 15.54 25.41 -5.14
C SER A 38 16.33 24.14 -5.50
N SER A 39 15.68 22.97 -5.46
CA SER A 39 16.28 21.70 -5.85
C SER A 39 15.26 20.72 -6.44
N LYS A 40 15.75 19.81 -7.29
CA LYS A 40 14.96 18.73 -7.88
C LYS A 40 14.38 17.78 -6.81
N SER A 41 15.12 17.51 -5.74
CA SER A 41 14.64 16.69 -4.62
C SER A 41 13.44 17.35 -3.91
N LEU A 42 13.50 18.65 -3.65
CA LEU A 42 12.41 19.38 -3.02
C LEU A 42 11.16 19.42 -3.92
N TYR A 43 11.37 19.57 -5.22
CA TYR A 43 10.29 19.50 -6.21
C TYR A 43 9.57 18.14 -6.17
N VAL A 44 10.31 17.04 -6.18
CA VAL A 44 9.70 15.71 -6.11
C VAL A 44 9.03 15.45 -4.76
N GLY A 45 9.61 15.94 -3.66
CA GLY A 45 8.98 15.88 -2.34
C GLY A 45 7.60 16.55 -2.31
N LYS A 46 7.46 17.73 -2.95
CA LYS A 46 6.19 18.45 -3.11
C LYS A 46 5.18 17.64 -3.94
N LEU A 47 5.60 17.05 -5.07
CA LEU A 47 4.74 16.19 -5.90
C LEU A 47 4.20 15.01 -5.09
N ASN A 48 5.08 14.33 -4.35
CA ASN A 48 4.69 13.17 -3.56
C ASN A 48 3.74 13.54 -2.42
N LEU A 49 4.00 14.63 -1.70
CA LEU A 49 3.12 15.06 -0.61
C LEU A 49 1.71 15.35 -1.13
N LEU A 50 1.60 16.16 -2.19
CA LEU A 50 0.30 16.48 -2.78
C LEU A 50 -0.41 15.22 -3.31
N GLY A 51 0.33 14.32 -3.97
CA GLY A 51 -0.23 13.05 -4.43
C GLY A 51 -0.75 12.17 -3.30
N VAL A 52 -0.01 12.09 -2.18
CA VAL A 52 -0.42 11.32 -1.00
C VAL A 52 -1.68 11.93 -0.38
N SER A 53 -1.74 13.26 -0.22
CA SER A 53 -2.94 13.94 0.28
C SER A 53 -4.15 13.68 -0.61
N LEU A 54 -4.03 13.84 -1.93
CA LEU A 54 -5.13 13.60 -2.86
C LEU A 54 -5.58 12.13 -2.91
N LYS A 55 -4.64 11.19 -2.79
CA LYS A 55 -4.95 9.75 -2.65
C LYS A 55 -5.70 9.48 -1.35
N ALA A 56 -5.27 10.07 -0.25
CA ALA A 56 -5.97 9.93 1.02
C ALA A 56 -7.40 10.47 0.92
N ARG A 57 -7.62 11.62 0.24
CA ARG A 57 -8.96 12.18 0.00
C ARG A 57 -9.90 11.13 -0.55
N TRP A 58 -9.45 10.48 -1.62
CA TRP A 58 -10.20 9.44 -2.32
C TRP A 58 -10.66 8.33 -1.37
N PHE A 59 -9.78 7.84 -0.48
CA PHE A 59 -10.15 6.78 0.46
C PHE A 59 -11.14 7.24 1.54
N PHE A 60 -11.10 8.51 1.95
CA PHE A 60 -11.98 9.05 2.98
C PHE A 60 -13.36 9.46 2.46
N ASN A 61 -13.44 10.13 1.30
CA ASN A 61 -14.69 10.72 0.82
C ASN A 61 -15.16 10.21 -0.56
N ARG A 62 -14.47 9.21 -1.14
CA ARG A 62 -14.80 8.61 -2.45
C ARG A 62 -14.91 9.63 -3.58
N ALA A 63 -14.22 10.78 -3.50
CA ALA A 63 -14.25 11.80 -4.55
C ALA A 63 -13.26 11.46 -5.70
N PRO A 64 -13.75 11.00 -6.88
CA PRO A 64 -12.91 10.34 -7.89
C PRO A 64 -11.84 11.24 -8.51
N GLY A 65 -12.07 12.56 -8.57
CA GLY A 65 -11.11 13.50 -9.15
C GLY A 65 -9.76 13.57 -8.43
N GLY A 66 -9.72 13.25 -7.12
CA GLY A 66 -8.46 13.25 -6.37
C GLY A 66 -7.51 12.11 -6.76
N LEU A 67 -8.05 10.96 -7.15
CA LEU A 67 -7.23 9.79 -7.47
C LEU A 67 -6.46 9.95 -8.79
N GLU A 68 -7.11 10.50 -9.82
CA GLU A 68 -6.45 10.76 -11.11
C GLU A 68 -5.35 11.81 -10.98
N GLU A 69 -5.61 12.90 -10.25
CA GLU A 69 -4.61 13.93 -9.97
C GLU A 69 -3.41 13.32 -9.20
N ALA A 70 -3.67 12.46 -8.21
CA ALA A 70 -2.63 11.74 -7.48
C ALA A 70 -1.77 10.83 -8.38
N ILE A 71 -2.40 10.08 -9.30
CA ILE A 71 -1.68 9.22 -10.25
C ILE A 71 -0.77 10.06 -11.14
N GLY A 72 -1.25 11.18 -11.67
CA GLY A 72 -0.44 12.10 -12.48
C GLY A 72 0.77 12.64 -11.71
N LEU A 73 0.57 13.04 -10.44
CA LEU A 73 1.64 13.54 -9.58
C LEU A 73 2.68 12.46 -9.25
N PHE A 74 2.26 11.24 -8.92
CA PHE A 74 3.18 10.14 -8.64
C PHE A 74 3.92 9.68 -9.89
N THR A 75 3.27 9.67 -11.05
CA THR A 75 3.93 9.39 -12.34
C THR A 75 5.05 10.38 -12.59
N LYS A 76 4.77 11.68 -12.45
CA LYS A 76 5.79 12.72 -12.59
C LYS A 76 6.91 12.61 -11.56
N ALA A 77 6.59 12.25 -10.31
CA ALA A 77 7.60 12.00 -9.29
C ALA A 77 8.56 10.87 -9.71
N VAL A 78 8.03 9.75 -10.20
CA VAL A 78 8.82 8.60 -10.68
C VAL A 78 9.69 8.97 -11.89
N GLU A 79 9.17 9.73 -12.86
CA GLU A 79 9.91 10.16 -14.06
C GLU A 79 11.09 11.08 -13.74
N VAL A 80 10.89 11.98 -12.77
CA VAL A 80 11.88 13.00 -12.42
C VAL A 80 12.96 12.44 -11.50
N THR A 81 12.66 11.42 -10.69
CA THR A 81 13.58 10.85 -9.72
C THR A 81 14.61 9.90 -10.35
N PRO A 82 15.92 10.10 -10.13
CA PRO A 82 16.96 9.17 -10.58
C PRO A 82 16.79 7.76 -10.01
N ASN A 83 17.19 6.73 -10.78
CA ASN A 83 17.06 5.33 -10.36
C ASN A 83 17.83 4.96 -9.08
N ASN A 84 18.87 5.72 -8.72
CA ASN A 84 19.67 5.51 -7.52
C ASN A 84 19.18 6.31 -6.30
N ASP A 85 18.10 7.09 -6.43
CA ASP A 85 17.53 7.84 -5.31
C ASP A 85 16.74 6.87 -4.38
N PRO A 86 17.07 6.81 -3.08
CA PRO A 86 16.36 5.96 -2.12
C PRO A 86 14.85 6.23 -2.04
N ASN A 87 14.41 7.46 -2.34
CA ASN A 87 13.00 7.83 -2.28
C ASN A 87 12.17 7.29 -3.44
N LEU A 88 12.82 6.90 -4.55
CA LEU A 88 12.14 6.34 -5.71
C LEU A 88 11.25 5.15 -5.33
N ILE A 89 11.71 4.32 -4.39
CA ILE A 89 10.99 3.13 -3.95
C ILE A 89 9.64 3.49 -3.32
N SER A 90 9.59 4.60 -2.58
CA SER A 90 8.35 5.12 -1.99
C SER A 90 7.39 5.65 -3.08
N TYR A 91 7.92 6.34 -4.09
CA TYR A 91 7.11 6.87 -5.20
C TYR A 91 6.53 5.75 -6.08
N LEU A 92 7.32 4.71 -6.37
CA LEU A 92 6.84 3.51 -7.06
C LEU A 92 5.72 2.81 -6.28
N SER A 93 5.89 2.70 -4.95
CA SER A 93 4.88 2.09 -4.07
C SER A 93 3.57 2.90 -4.06
N ASN A 94 3.67 4.23 -4.04
CA ASN A 94 2.52 5.12 -4.05
C ASN A 94 1.79 5.09 -5.39
N LEU A 95 2.51 5.13 -6.51
CA LEU A 95 1.93 5.01 -7.85
C LEU A 95 1.21 3.66 -8.01
N GLY A 96 1.85 2.56 -7.64
CA GLY A 96 1.25 1.22 -7.72
C GLY A 96 -0.03 1.10 -6.90
N SER A 97 -0.04 1.60 -5.66
CA SER A 97 -1.24 1.62 -4.80
C SER A 97 -2.37 2.48 -5.38
N SER A 98 -2.06 3.61 -6.02
CA SER A 98 -3.09 4.44 -6.67
C SER A 98 -3.68 3.78 -7.92
N LEU A 99 -2.85 3.12 -8.74
CA LEU A 99 -3.30 2.37 -9.90
C LEU A 99 -4.19 1.18 -9.49
N GLU A 100 -3.84 0.47 -8.42
CA GLU A 100 -4.68 -0.55 -7.81
C GLU A 100 -6.05 0.01 -7.37
N GLY A 101 -6.06 1.18 -6.71
CA GLY A 101 -7.30 1.86 -6.34
C GLY A 101 -8.16 2.25 -7.56
N ARG A 102 -7.52 2.68 -8.66
CA ARG A 102 -8.21 3.01 -9.91
C ARG A 102 -8.77 1.77 -10.59
N TYR A 103 -8.02 0.67 -10.57
CA TYR A 103 -8.52 -0.64 -11.00
C TYR A 103 -9.74 -1.08 -10.18
N ASP A 104 -9.74 -0.89 -8.86
CA ASP A 104 -10.87 -1.29 -8.03
C ASP A 104 -12.16 -0.55 -8.37
N LEU A 105 -12.07 0.67 -8.90
CA LEU A 105 -13.21 1.47 -9.35
C LEU A 105 -13.67 1.12 -10.76
N PHE A 106 -12.74 1.20 -11.71
CA PHE A 106 -13.08 1.21 -13.13
C PHE A 106 -12.75 -0.10 -13.83
N ARG A 107 -12.10 -1.03 -13.12
CA ARG A 107 -11.70 -2.36 -13.62
C ARG A 107 -10.81 -2.29 -14.87
N HIS A 108 -10.04 -1.21 -15.02
CA HIS A 108 -9.05 -1.05 -16.09
C HIS A 108 -7.90 -2.02 -15.89
N LYS A 109 -7.85 -3.07 -16.72
CA LYS A 109 -6.88 -4.17 -16.58
C LYS A 109 -5.42 -3.72 -16.62
N GLY A 110 -5.10 -2.70 -17.41
CA GLY A 110 -3.74 -2.14 -17.52
C GLY A 110 -3.22 -1.64 -16.16
N ASP A 111 -4.08 -0.96 -15.39
CA ASP A 111 -3.70 -0.41 -14.09
C ASP A 111 -3.25 -1.49 -13.10
N LEU A 112 -3.91 -2.65 -13.10
CA LEU A 112 -3.53 -3.75 -12.20
C LEU A 112 -2.19 -4.37 -12.60
N GLU A 113 -1.92 -4.54 -13.89
CA GLU A 113 -0.64 -5.08 -14.35
C GLU A 113 0.50 -4.09 -14.08
N ASP A 114 0.27 -2.79 -14.30
CA ASP A 114 1.22 -1.74 -13.99
C ASP A 114 1.49 -1.64 -12.48
N ALA A 115 0.46 -1.75 -11.65
CA ALA A 115 0.60 -1.81 -10.19
C ALA A 115 1.47 -2.98 -9.74
N ILE A 116 1.24 -4.19 -10.28
CA ILE A 116 2.06 -5.38 -10.01
C ILE A 116 3.51 -5.16 -10.43
N TRP A 117 3.73 -4.60 -11.63
CA TRP A 117 5.07 -4.31 -12.14
C TRP A 117 5.82 -3.31 -11.24
N LEU A 118 5.17 -2.22 -10.83
CA LEU A 118 5.72 -1.21 -9.93
C LEU A 118 6.04 -1.78 -8.55
N SER A 119 5.13 -2.57 -7.97
CA SER A 119 5.35 -3.24 -6.68
C SER A 119 6.55 -4.17 -6.73
N ARG A 120 6.68 -4.98 -7.79
CA ARG A 120 7.85 -5.85 -7.99
C ARG A 120 9.15 -5.04 -8.11
N LYS A 121 9.14 -3.94 -8.85
CA LYS A 121 10.30 -3.04 -8.97
C LYS A 121 10.69 -2.45 -7.61
N ALA A 122 9.70 -2.01 -6.82
CA ALA A 122 9.92 -1.46 -5.49
C ALA A 122 10.52 -2.50 -4.53
N ILE A 123 9.99 -3.73 -4.54
CA ILE A 123 10.50 -4.84 -3.70
C ILE A 123 11.96 -5.17 -4.04
N ARG A 124 12.31 -5.28 -5.33
CA ARG A 124 13.70 -5.56 -5.75
C ARG A 124 14.70 -4.50 -5.31
N ALA A 125 14.28 -3.25 -5.20
CA ALA A 125 15.10 -2.14 -4.72
C ALA A 125 15.13 -2.01 -3.19
N THR A 126 14.31 -2.77 -2.47
CA THR A 126 14.18 -2.70 -1.01
C THR A 126 15.15 -3.67 -0.34
N PRO A 127 16.04 -3.22 0.56
CA PRO A 127 16.87 -4.11 1.36
C PRO A 127 16.03 -5.07 2.21
N ALA A 128 16.50 -6.30 2.43
CA ALA A 128 15.80 -7.31 3.22
C ALA A 128 15.51 -6.87 4.67
N SER A 129 16.39 -6.03 5.25
CA SER A 129 16.25 -5.48 6.59
C SER A 129 15.36 -4.23 6.68
N HIS A 130 14.82 -3.75 5.56
CA HIS A 130 14.08 -2.49 5.53
C HIS A 130 12.70 -2.64 6.21
N PRO A 131 12.33 -1.77 7.17
CA PRO A 131 11.08 -1.90 7.92
C PRO A 131 9.80 -1.92 7.08
N LYS A 132 9.80 -1.26 5.91
CA LYS A 132 8.67 -1.24 4.96
C LYS A 132 8.63 -2.43 3.98
N LEU A 133 9.52 -3.41 4.09
CA LEU A 133 9.51 -4.55 3.17
C LEU A 133 8.23 -5.38 3.30
N GLY A 134 7.79 -5.66 4.53
CA GLY A 134 6.55 -6.39 4.81
C GLY A 134 5.32 -5.74 4.15
N SER A 135 5.17 -4.42 4.28
CA SER A 135 4.05 -3.70 3.67
C SER A 135 4.09 -3.70 2.14
N ARG A 136 5.27 -3.58 1.53
CA ARG A 136 5.44 -3.67 0.07
C ARG A 136 5.08 -5.06 -0.46
N LEU A 137 5.49 -6.12 0.25
CA LEU A 137 5.16 -7.50 -0.09
C LEU A 137 3.67 -7.78 0.06
N SER A 138 3.04 -7.28 1.13
CA SER A 138 1.59 -7.41 1.31
C SER A 138 0.79 -6.71 0.21
N ASN A 139 1.22 -5.53 -0.23
CA ASN A 139 0.58 -4.84 -1.35
C ASN A 139 0.67 -5.65 -2.66
N LEU A 140 1.85 -6.22 -2.96
CA LEU A 140 2.00 -7.12 -4.10
C LEU A 140 1.07 -8.34 -3.99
N GLY A 141 0.98 -8.96 -2.81
CA GLY A 141 0.06 -10.07 -2.56
C GLY A 141 -1.39 -9.69 -2.83
N SER A 142 -1.82 -8.52 -2.36
CA SER A 142 -3.18 -8.00 -2.60
C SER A 142 -3.48 -7.79 -4.09
N GLN A 143 -2.50 -7.30 -4.85
CA GLN A 143 -2.63 -7.08 -6.30
C GLN A 143 -2.68 -8.41 -7.07
N LEU A 144 -1.82 -9.37 -6.72
CA LEU A 144 -1.83 -10.72 -7.30
C LEU A 144 -3.14 -11.45 -6.98
N GLN A 145 -3.67 -11.31 -5.77
CA GLN A 145 -4.97 -11.88 -5.40
C GLN A 145 -6.10 -11.30 -6.26
N ARG A 146 -6.09 -9.99 -6.52
CA ARG A 146 -7.06 -9.36 -7.43
C ARG A 146 -6.94 -9.90 -8.85
N ARG A 147 -5.71 -10.08 -9.34
CA ARG A 147 -5.48 -10.65 -10.67
C ARG A 147 -5.96 -12.10 -10.74
N TYR A 148 -5.72 -12.88 -9.70
CA TYR A 148 -6.26 -14.23 -9.55
C TYR A 148 -7.80 -14.23 -9.59
N LYS A 149 -8.47 -13.44 -8.74
CA LYS A 149 -9.95 -13.33 -8.71
C LYS A 149 -10.54 -12.97 -10.08
N ARG A 150 -9.80 -12.21 -10.90
CA ARG A 150 -10.22 -11.84 -12.26
C ARG A 150 -9.97 -12.93 -13.31
N THR A 151 -8.85 -13.64 -13.21
CA THR A 151 -8.33 -14.51 -14.28
C THR A 151 -8.47 -16.00 -13.98
N ASP A 152 -8.75 -16.35 -12.74
CA ASP A 152 -8.71 -17.70 -12.19
C ASP A 152 -7.34 -18.40 -12.38
N ASN A 153 -6.28 -17.61 -12.63
CA ASN A 153 -4.94 -18.14 -12.83
C ASN A 153 -4.32 -18.57 -11.50
N ILE A 154 -4.30 -19.88 -11.25
CA ILE A 154 -3.81 -20.44 -10.00
C ILE A 154 -2.37 -20.02 -9.65
N ASN A 155 -1.52 -19.75 -10.65
CA ASN A 155 -0.15 -19.30 -10.42
C ASN A 155 -0.11 -17.97 -9.65
N ASP A 156 -1.11 -17.10 -9.85
CA ASP A 156 -1.22 -15.83 -9.14
C ASP A 156 -1.60 -16.04 -7.67
N LEU A 157 -2.47 -17.01 -7.36
CA LEU A 157 -2.79 -17.38 -5.99
C LEU A 157 -1.56 -18.00 -5.29
N GLU A 158 -0.84 -18.88 -5.97
CA GLU A 158 0.39 -19.46 -5.43
C GLU A 158 1.48 -18.40 -5.18
N GLU A 159 1.64 -17.46 -6.11
CA GLU A 159 2.54 -16.32 -5.91
C GLU A 159 2.07 -15.44 -4.75
N THR A 160 0.77 -15.17 -4.62
CA THR A 160 0.17 -14.43 -3.51
C THR A 160 0.56 -15.04 -2.16
N ILE A 161 0.36 -16.35 -2.00
CA ILE A 161 0.71 -17.08 -0.76
C ILE A 161 2.21 -16.94 -0.48
N ARG A 162 3.07 -17.12 -1.48
CA ARG A 162 4.53 -16.98 -1.32
C ARG A 162 4.93 -15.57 -0.86
N VAL A 163 4.39 -14.53 -1.47
CA VAL A 163 4.76 -13.14 -1.10
C VAL A 163 4.19 -12.74 0.25
N LEU A 164 3.02 -13.25 0.65
CA LEU A 164 2.45 -13.01 1.98
C LEU A 164 3.24 -13.74 3.08
N HIS A 165 3.77 -14.94 2.82
CA HIS A 165 4.73 -15.56 3.71
C HIS A 165 5.97 -14.67 3.92
N GLN A 166 6.54 -14.14 2.83
CA GLN A 166 7.67 -13.21 2.93
C GLN A 166 7.30 -11.94 3.70
N ALA A 167 6.07 -11.43 3.56
CA ALA A 167 5.60 -10.27 4.30
C ALA A 167 5.56 -10.53 5.82
N VAL A 168 5.07 -11.70 6.22
CA VAL A 168 5.05 -12.16 7.61
C VAL A 168 6.47 -12.32 8.15
N ASP A 169 7.37 -12.95 7.39
CA ASP A 169 8.76 -13.18 7.81
C ASP A 169 9.58 -11.88 7.91
N ALA A 170 9.27 -10.89 7.07
CA ALA A 170 9.91 -9.57 7.10
C ALA A 170 9.38 -8.66 8.22
N THR A 171 8.35 -9.07 8.96
CA THR A 171 7.71 -8.25 10.00
C THR A 171 8.03 -8.79 11.39
N PRO A 172 8.60 -7.97 12.30
CA PRO A 172 8.81 -8.38 13.69
C PRO A 172 7.51 -8.82 14.37
N ALA A 173 7.61 -9.71 15.37
CA ALA A 173 6.46 -10.29 16.07
C ALA A 173 5.51 -9.25 16.71
N ASN A 174 6.02 -8.06 17.05
CA ASN A 174 5.26 -6.95 17.63
C ASN A 174 4.95 -5.83 16.61
N GLY A 175 5.11 -6.10 15.31
CA GLY A 175 4.81 -5.13 14.25
C GLY A 175 3.30 -4.91 14.11
N SER A 176 2.88 -3.64 14.05
CA SER A 176 1.47 -3.24 13.98
C SER A 176 0.68 -3.87 12.82
N ASN A 177 1.36 -4.25 11.73
CA ASN A 177 0.72 -4.78 10.53
C ASN A 177 0.79 -6.32 10.43
N LEU A 178 1.41 -6.99 11.40
CA LEU A 178 1.60 -8.43 11.35
C LEU A 178 0.26 -9.18 11.35
N SER A 179 -0.73 -8.68 12.10
CA SER A 179 -2.10 -9.20 12.12
C SER A 179 -2.71 -9.27 10.72
N THR A 180 -2.71 -8.13 10.02
CA THR A 180 -3.24 -8.01 8.67
C THR A 180 -2.52 -8.93 7.67
N TYR A 181 -1.19 -9.10 7.80
CA TYR A 181 -0.45 -9.99 6.90
C TYR A 181 -0.75 -11.47 7.18
N LEU A 182 -0.95 -11.84 8.45
CA LEU A 182 -1.36 -13.18 8.83
C LEU A 182 -2.78 -13.49 8.34
N GLU A 183 -3.74 -12.59 8.55
CA GLU A 183 -5.12 -12.71 8.06
C GLU A 183 -5.15 -12.90 6.54
N ASN A 184 -4.49 -12.01 5.79
CA ASN A 184 -4.40 -12.12 4.34
C ASN A 184 -3.79 -13.46 3.90
N LEU A 185 -2.77 -13.96 4.61
CA LEU A 185 -2.15 -15.24 4.30
C LEU A 185 -3.10 -16.42 4.56
N ILE A 186 -3.77 -16.42 5.71
CA ILE A 186 -4.77 -17.41 6.10
C ILE A 186 -5.88 -17.47 5.04
N ASP A 187 -6.46 -16.33 4.67
CA ASP A 187 -7.53 -16.25 3.67
C ASP A 187 -7.13 -16.87 2.32
N ASN A 188 -5.89 -16.64 1.88
CA ASN A 188 -5.40 -17.18 0.61
C ASN A 188 -5.06 -18.67 0.69
N LEU A 189 -4.58 -19.16 1.84
CA LEU A 189 -4.37 -20.59 2.10
C LEU A 189 -5.71 -21.33 2.09
N GLU A 190 -6.72 -20.81 2.80
CA GLU A 190 -8.07 -21.37 2.80
C GLU A 190 -8.69 -21.34 1.40
N SER A 191 -8.53 -20.24 0.66
CA SER A 191 -9.01 -20.14 -0.72
C SER A 191 -8.41 -21.22 -1.63
N ARG A 192 -7.11 -21.52 -1.47
CA ARG A 192 -6.46 -22.59 -2.25
C ARG A 192 -6.92 -23.97 -1.81
N TYR A 193 -7.08 -24.19 -0.50
CA TYR A 193 -7.64 -25.43 0.04
C TYR A 193 -9.02 -25.73 -0.54
N TYR A 194 -9.98 -24.81 -0.44
CA TYR A 194 -11.35 -25.07 -0.91
C TYR A 194 -11.46 -25.35 -2.42
N ARG A 195 -10.46 -24.95 -3.20
CA ARG A 195 -10.45 -25.13 -4.66
C ARG A 195 -9.67 -26.36 -5.13
N ARG A 196 -8.68 -26.81 -4.35
CA ARG A 196 -7.71 -27.83 -4.77
C ARG A 196 -7.52 -28.95 -3.75
N GLU A 197 -8.22 -28.87 -2.63
CA GLU A 197 -8.16 -29.82 -1.51
C GLU A 197 -6.72 -30.03 -1.00
N VAL A 198 -5.91 -28.96 -1.04
CA VAL A 198 -4.52 -28.99 -0.55
C VAL A 198 -4.54 -28.92 0.97
N ILE A 199 -4.65 -30.08 1.63
CA ILE A 199 -4.80 -30.20 3.09
C ILE A 199 -3.72 -29.45 3.86
N SER A 200 -2.47 -29.45 3.35
CA SER A 200 -1.36 -28.75 3.99
C SER A 200 -1.59 -27.24 4.14
N ASP A 201 -2.43 -26.64 3.28
CA ASP A 201 -2.78 -25.23 3.40
C ASP A 201 -3.73 -24.97 4.55
N LEU A 202 -4.71 -25.83 4.75
CA LEU A 202 -5.63 -25.74 5.89
C LEU A 202 -4.88 -25.97 7.21
N GLU A 203 -3.98 -26.94 7.25
CA GLU A 203 -3.10 -27.16 8.41
C GLU A 203 -2.23 -25.94 8.70
N CYS A 204 -1.67 -25.32 7.66
CA CYS A 204 -0.88 -24.10 7.78
C CYS A 204 -1.72 -22.93 8.28
N ALA A 205 -2.92 -22.72 7.73
CA ALA A 205 -3.86 -21.68 8.13
C ALA A 205 -4.20 -21.82 9.63
N ILE A 206 -4.59 -23.01 10.09
CA ILE A 206 -4.91 -23.28 11.51
C ILE A 206 -3.70 -22.96 12.42
N ARG A 207 -2.50 -23.35 12.02
CA ARG A 207 -1.27 -23.05 12.77
C ARG A 207 -1.02 -21.54 12.87
N LEU A 208 -1.23 -20.80 11.78
CA LEU A 208 -1.07 -19.35 11.73
C LEU A 208 -2.14 -18.63 12.56
N SER A 209 -3.40 -19.05 12.49
CA SER A 209 -4.49 -18.48 13.31
C SER A 209 -4.22 -18.63 14.80
N ARG A 210 -3.74 -19.81 15.23
CA ARG A 210 -3.32 -20.04 16.63
C ARG A 210 -2.16 -19.13 17.04
N LYS A 211 -1.20 -18.89 16.15
CA LYS A 211 -0.08 -17.97 16.40
C LYS A 211 -0.57 -16.52 16.51
N ALA A 212 -1.50 -16.10 15.65
CA ALA A 212 -2.06 -14.75 15.66
C ALA A 212 -2.72 -14.42 17.01
N VAL A 213 -3.55 -15.33 17.53
CA VAL A 213 -4.22 -15.19 18.85
C VAL A 213 -3.22 -15.05 20.01
N ASN A 214 -2.09 -15.76 19.94
CA ASN A 214 -1.08 -15.73 21.01
C ASN A 214 -0.17 -14.49 20.96
N VAL A 215 -0.01 -13.88 19.78
CA VAL A 215 0.88 -12.72 19.56
C VAL A 215 0.12 -11.39 19.70
N LEU A 216 -1.21 -11.42 19.53
CA LEU A 216 -2.10 -10.26 19.57
C LEU A 216 -3.11 -10.47 20.70
N PRO A 217 -2.77 -10.16 21.98
CA PRO A 217 -3.77 -10.20 23.05
C PRO A 217 -4.91 -9.24 22.70
N VAL A 218 -6.14 -9.70 22.94
CA VAL A 218 -7.41 -9.06 22.60
C VAL A 218 -7.53 -7.69 23.26
N ASP A 219 -7.19 -6.63 22.52
CA ASP A 219 -7.67 -5.27 22.74
C ASP A 219 -8.51 -4.79 21.52
N HIS A 220 -9.16 -5.73 20.82
CA HIS A 220 -10.12 -5.40 19.74
C HIS A 220 -11.56 -5.43 20.29
N PRO A 221 -12.32 -4.32 20.24
CA PRO A 221 -13.65 -4.21 20.85
C PRO A 221 -14.77 -5.10 20.27
N ASP A 222 -14.50 -5.85 19.19
CA ASP A 222 -15.53 -6.61 18.46
C ASP A 222 -15.63 -8.10 18.89
N PHE A 223 -14.96 -8.49 19.97
CA PHE A 223 -15.11 -9.82 20.59
C PHE A 223 -15.56 -9.75 22.07
N ALA A 224 -16.42 -8.78 22.41
CA ALA A 224 -17.25 -8.89 23.60
C ALA A 224 -18.54 -9.63 23.23
N GLY A 225 -18.74 -10.81 23.82
CA GLY A 225 -19.99 -11.58 23.72
C GLY A 225 -21.16 -10.94 24.44
#